data_AF-A0A531M4H0-F1
#
_entry.id   AF-A0A531M4H0-F1
#
_cell.length_a   1.000
_cell.length_b   1.000
_cell.length_c   1.000
_cell.angle_alpha   90.00
_cell.angle_beta   90.00
_cell.angle_gamma   90.00
#
_symmetry.space_group_name_H-M   'P 1'
#
loop_
_entity.id
_entity.type
_entity.pdbx_description
1 polymer ?
#
loop_
_entity_poly.entity_id
_entity_poly.type
_entity_poly.pdbx_seq_one_letter_code
_entity_poly.pdbx_strand_id
1 'polypeptide(L)' 'MRWNMMILASCLATTGCVGNSASERQDANIESSLQYDSVPCDQLLAQRNGLAQQYNLPTTAKPTFSNPAMGF' A
#
# COMPACT_ATOMS: atom_id res chain seq x y z
N MET A 1 12.83 33.24 -26.28
CA MET A 1 13.71 32.07 -26.00
C MET A 1 13.86 31.77 -24.51
N ARG A 2 14.11 32.74 -23.61
CA ARG A 2 14.33 32.47 -22.17
C ARG A 2 13.10 31.97 -21.38
N TRP A 3 11.89 32.30 -21.83
CA TRP A 3 10.65 31.88 -21.15
C TRP A 3 10.34 30.39 -21.33
N ASN A 4 10.50 29.86 -22.55
CA ASN A 4 10.25 28.45 -22.86
C ASN A 4 11.19 27.51 -22.08
N MET A 5 12.40 28.00 -21.78
CA MET A 5 13.40 27.26 -21.01
C MET A 5 13.02 27.14 -19.52
N MET A 6 12.35 28.15 -18.96
CA MET A 6 11.79 28.07 -17.59
C MET A 6 10.62 27.09 -17.49
N ILE A 7 9.75 27.03 -18.51
CA ILE A 7 8.63 26.06 -18.55
C ILE A 7 9.12 24.62 -18.69
N LEU A 8 10.17 24.39 -19.49
CA LEU A 8 10.77 23.06 -19.59
C LEU A 8 11.37 22.63 -18.24
N ALA A 9 12.13 23.50 -17.58
CA ALA A 9 12.76 23.20 -16.30
C ALA A 9 11.73 22.87 -15.19
N SER A 10 10.57 23.53 -15.18
CA SER A 10 9.51 23.25 -14.21
C SER A 10 8.75 21.94 -14.51
N CYS A 11 8.64 21.51 -15.77
CA CYS A 11 8.09 20.20 -16.12
C CYS A 11 9.01 19.03 -15.75
N LEU A 12 10.34 19.23 -15.70
CA LEU A 12 11.29 18.21 -15.24
C LEU A 12 11.27 18.02 -13.72
N ALA A 13 10.85 19.03 -12.95
CA ALA A 13 10.75 18.94 -11.50
C ALA A 13 9.51 18.17 -11.01
N THR A 14 8.45 18.08 -11.83
CA THR A 14 7.21 17.35 -11.49
C THR A 14 7.22 15.89 -11.93
N THR A 15 8.15 15.48 -12.80
CA THR A 15 8.38 14.08 -13.19
C THR A 15 9.50 13.41 -12.39
N GLY A 16 10.11 14.14 -11.45
CA GLY A 16 11.08 13.58 -10.51
C GLY A 16 10.42 12.55 -9.62
N CYS A 17 10.59 11.27 -9.98
CA CYS A 17 10.41 10.07 -9.15
C CYS A 17 9.73 10.34 -7.81
N VAL A 18 8.41 10.57 -7.82
CA VAL A 18 7.64 10.60 -6.59
C VAL A 18 7.74 9.21 -6.01
N GLY A 19 8.49 9.12 -4.90
CA GLY A 19 8.83 7.91 -4.18
C GLY A 19 7.59 7.06 -3.96
N ASN A 20 7.59 5.90 -4.60
CA ASN A 20 6.76 4.79 -4.22
C ASN A 20 7.68 3.58 -4.25
N SER A 21 8.73 3.67 -3.44
CA SER A 21 9.72 2.62 -3.22
C SER A 21 9.06 1.43 -2.53
N ALA A 22 9.67 0.25 -2.63
CA ALA A 22 9.17 -0.93 -1.93
C ALA A 22 9.20 -0.73 -0.41
N SER A 23 10.18 0.01 0.11
CA SER A 23 10.32 0.36 1.53
C SER A 23 9.16 1.22 2.03
N GLU A 24 8.80 2.31 1.32
CA GLU A 24 7.67 3.17 1.73
C GLU A 24 6.34 2.40 1.79
N ARG A 25 6.13 1.42 0.89
CA ARG A 25 4.93 0.54 0.94
C ARG A 25 4.95 -0.45 2.09
N GLN A 26 6.13 -0.92 2.49
CA GLN A 26 6.27 -1.83 3.63
C GLN A 26 6.06 -1.09 4.93
N ASP A 27 6.66 0.10 5.08
CA ASP A 27 6.49 0.94 6.25
C ASP A 27 5.01 1.31 6.44
N ALA A 28 4.31 1.70 5.36
CA ALA A 28 2.87 1.96 5.42
C ALA A 28 2.03 0.73 5.83
N ASN A 29 2.41 -0.48 5.40
CA ASN A 29 1.73 -1.72 5.82
C ASN A 29 1.99 -2.05 7.29
N ILE A 30 3.23 -1.83 7.78
CA ILE A 30 3.56 -2.00 9.19
C ILE A 30 2.78 -0.99 10.03
N GLU A 31 2.88 0.30 9.71
CA GLU A 31 2.19 1.37 10.45
C GLU A 31 0.67 1.14 10.52
N SER A 32 0.04 0.78 9.41
CA SER A 32 -1.41 0.52 9.38
C SER A 32 -1.82 -0.74 10.15
N SER A 33 -0.91 -1.68 10.39
CA SER A 33 -1.17 -2.86 11.22
C SER A 33 -1.03 -2.61 12.72
N LEU A 34 -0.20 -1.64 13.16
CA LEU A 34 0.12 -1.40 14.58
C LEU A 34 -1.12 -1.21 15.46
N GLN A 35 -2.16 -0.57 14.93
CA GLN A 35 -3.41 -0.34 15.66
C GLN A 35 -4.16 -1.63 16.04
N TYR A 36 -3.80 -2.76 15.43
CA TYR A 36 -4.39 -4.07 15.68
C TYR A 36 -3.54 -4.97 16.57
N ASP A 37 -2.33 -4.56 16.97
CA ASP A 37 -1.42 -5.39 17.78
C ASP A 37 -1.97 -5.76 19.16
N SER A 38 -2.87 -4.93 19.69
CA SER A 38 -3.55 -5.19 20.97
C SER A 38 -4.87 -5.97 20.82
N VAL A 39 -5.33 -6.21 19.59
CA VAL A 39 -6.60 -6.90 19.32
C VAL A 39 -6.37 -8.41 19.27
N PRO A 40 -7.13 -9.22 20.02
CA PRO A 40 -7.04 -10.66 19.96
C PRO A 40 -7.25 -11.21 18.53
N CYS A 41 -6.40 -12.16 18.13
CA CYS A 41 -6.42 -12.72 16.77
C CYS A 41 -7.76 -13.37 16.41
N ASP A 42 -8.42 -14.02 17.37
CA ASP A 42 -9.76 -14.62 17.20
C ASP A 42 -10.81 -13.56 16.85
N GLN A 43 -10.74 -12.37 17.46
CA GLN A 43 -11.61 -11.25 17.14
C GLN A 43 -11.37 -10.72 15.71
N LEU A 44 -10.10 -10.57 15.31
CA LEU A 44 -9.74 -10.16 13.94
C LEU A 44 -10.22 -11.19 12.89
N LEU A 45 -10.07 -12.49 13.19
CA LEU A 45 -10.53 -13.58 12.33
C LEU A 45 -12.06 -13.59 12.21
N ALA A 46 -12.79 -13.35 13.30
CA ALA A 46 -14.24 -13.26 13.29
C ALA A 46 -14.73 -12.09 12.42
N GLN A 47 -14.14 -10.89 12.58
CA GLN A 47 -14.48 -9.72 11.77
C GLN A 47 -14.17 -9.94 10.28
N ARG A 48 -12.97 -10.47 9.97
CA ARG A 48 -12.58 -10.81 8.61
C ARG A 48 -13.58 -11.78 7.96
N ASN A 49 -13.99 -12.82 8.69
CA ASN A 49 -14.92 -13.82 8.17
C ASN A 49 -16.33 -13.26 7.97
N GLY A 50 -16.79 -12.39 8.86
CA GLY A 50 -18.06 -11.69 8.70
C GLY A 50 -18.09 -10.81 7.45
N LEU A 51 -17.00 -10.05 7.20
CA LEU A 51 -16.85 -9.27 5.97
C LEU A 51 -16.82 -10.17 4.74
N ALA A 52 -16.05 -11.26 4.76
CA ALA A 52 -16.01 -12.20 3.64
C ALA A 52 -17.41 -12.75 3.31
N GLN A 53 -18.18 -13.16 4.33
CA GLN A 53 -19.56 -13.62 4.14
C GLN A 53 -20.48 -12.54 3.56
N GLN A 54 -20.37 -11.29 4.03
CA GLN A 54 -21.16 -10.16 3.54
C GLN A 54 -20.98 -9.93 2.03
N TYR A 55 -19.76 -10.14 1.53
CA TYR A 55 -19.40 -9.93 0.13
C TYR A 55 -19.33 -11.23 -0.70
N ASN A 56 -19.82 -12.36 -0.17
CA ASN A 56 -19.77 -13.68 -0.82
C ASN A 56 -18.34 -14.11 -1.22
N LEU A 57 -17.36 -13.76 -0.39
CA LEU A 57 -15.96 -14.12 -0.56
C LEU A 57 -15.60 -15.38 0.26
N PRO A 58 -14.62 -16.19 -0.18
CA PRO A 58 -14.13 -17.32 0.60
C PRO A 58 -13.47 -16.86 1.91
N THR A 59 -13.85 -17.46 3.05
CA THR A 59 -13.21 -17.22 4.35
C THR A 59 -11.83 -17.88 4.48
N THR A 60 -11.51 -18.78 3.55
CA THR A 60 -10.23 -19.50 3.44
C THR A 60 -9.28 -18.85 2.43
N ALA A 61 -9.65 -17.69 1.87
CA ALA A 61 -8.76 -16.95 0.99
C ALA A 61 -7.43 -16.69 1.70
N LYS A 62 -6.35 -17.27 1.18
CA LYS A 62 -5.01 -17.00 1.68
C LYS A 62 -4.70 -15.54 1.31
N PRO A 63 -4.33 -14.66 2.26
CA PRO A 63 -3.84 -13.34 1.90
C PRO A 63 -2.62 -13.54 1.00
N THR A 64 -2.79 -13.21 -0.28
CA THR A 64 -1.67 -13.18 -1.21
C THR A 64 -1.07 -11.80 -1.09
N PHE A 65 0.11 -11.71 -0.49
CA PHE A 65 0.94 -10.55 -0.74
C PHE A 65 1.37 -10.65 -2.20
N SER A 66 0.77 -9.84 -3.08
CA SER A 66 1.35 -9.57 -4.38
C SER A 66 2.67 -8.88 -4.09
N ASN A 67 3.75 -9.65 -3.98
CA ASN A 67 5.09 -9.14 -3.81
C ASN A 67 5.33 -8.15 -4.97
N PRO A 68 5.31 -6.82 -4.74
CA PRO A 68 5.76 -5.92 -5.77
C PRO A 68 7.25 -6.20 -5.84
N ALA A 69 7.68 -6.91 -6.89
CA ALA A 69 9.03 -7.43 -7.05
C ALA A 69 10.04 -6.57 -6.27
N MET A 70 10.51 -7.09 -5.13
CA MET A 70 11.61 -6.47 -4.39
C MET A 70 12.83 -6.61 -5.29
N GLY A 71 13.01 -5.62 -6.17
CA GLY A 71 14.24 -5.45 -6.93
C GLY A 71 15.36 -5.27 -5.92
N PHE A 72 16.27 -6.25 -5.90
CA PHE A 72 17.61 -6.06 -5.34
C PHE A 72 18.36 -5.01 -6.16
#